data_AF-A0A2X5NV95-F1
#
_entry.id   AF-A0A2X5NV95-F1
#
_cell.length_a   1.000
_cell.length_b   1.000
_cell.length_c   1.000
_cell.angle_alpha   90.00
_cell.angle_beta   90.00
_cell.angle_gamma   90.00
#
_symmetry.space_group_name_H-M   'P 1'
#
loop_
_entity.id
_entity.type
_entity.pdbx_description
1 polymer ?
#
loop_
_entity_poly.entity_id
_entity_poly.type
_entity_poly.pdbx_seq_one_letter_code
_entity_poly.pdbx_strand_id
1 'polypeptide(L)' 'MKRVVERNLASGSDYVEFMLHSSEFMPGGSPTFKTAADIETLYENLEQLFAWLQPQTSGMTLFEYYIDRTQRAKNS' A
#
# COMPACT_ATOMS: atom_id res chain seq x y z
N MET A 1 4.19 0.61 9.08
CA MET A 1 3.22 0.57 7.95
C MET A 1 1.82 0.14 8.42
N LYS A 2 1.63 -1.01 9.09
CA LYS A 2 0.30 -1.49 9.57
C LYS A 2 -0.53 -0.45 10.34
N ARG A 3 0.07 0.28 11.29
CA ARG A 3 -0.61 1.36 12.04
C ARG A 3 -1.21 2.46 11.18
N VAL A 4 -0.62 2.74 10.01
CA VAL A 4 -1.14 3.76 9.07
C VAL A 4 -2.38 3.22 8.36
N VAL A 5 -2.34 1.95 7.93
CA VAL A 5 -3.49 1.24 7.35
C VAL A 5 -4.65 1.21 8.34
N GLU A 6 -4.40 0.78 9.58
CA GLU A 6 -5.43 0.69 10.63
C GLU A 6 -6.11 2.05 10.88
N ARG A 7 -5.32 3.12 10.97
CA ARG A 7 -5.86 4.48 11.14
C ARG A 7 -6.68 4.94 9.93
N ASN A 8 -6.23 4.61 8.72
CA ASN A 8 -6.94 5.00 7.50
C ASN A 8 -8.29 4.25 7.40
N LEU A 9 -8.31 2.94 7.61
CA LEU A 9 -9.54 2.16 7.63
C LEU A 9 -10.51 2.62 8.74
N ALA A 10 -9.99 2.91 9.94
CA ALA A 10 -10.79 3.43 11.05
C ALA A 10 -11.38 4.83 10.78
N SER A 11 -10.81 5.59 9.85
CA SER A 11 -11.31 6.93 9.48
C SER A 11 -12.49 6.90 8.51
N GLY A 12 -12.94 5.71 8.09
CA GLY A 12 -14.02 5.54 7.12
C GLY A 12 -13.57 5.67 5.66
N SER A 13 -12.25 5.65 5.41
CA SER A 13 -11.71 5.53 4.05
C SER A 13 -12.01 4.14 3.50
N ASP A 14 -12.51 4.06 2.28
CA ASP A 14 -12.90 2.81 1.62
C ASP A 14 -11.80 2.20 0.75
N TYR A 15 -10.60 2.79 0.77
CA TYR A 15 -9.42 2.33 0.07
C TYR A 15 -8.15 2.64 0.85
N VAL A 16 -7.09 1.89 0.57
CA VAL A 16 -5.74 2.15 1.05
C VAL A 16 -4.83 2.20 -0.17
N GLU A 17 -4.17 3.34 -0.37
CA GLU A 17 -3.17 3.52 -1.43
C GLU A 17 -1.77 3.49 -0.81
N PHE A 18 -0.90 2.66 -1.38
CA PHE A 18 0.49 2.54 -0.94
C PHE A 18 1.41 2.91 -2.11
N MET A 19 2.22 3.95 -1.90
CA MET A 19 3.15 4.46 -2.90
C MET A 19 4.58 4.42 -2.36
N LEU A 20 5.51 3.96 -3.20
CA LEU A 20 6.96 4.03 -2.97
C LEU A 20 7.61 4.71 -4.17
N HIS A 21 8.61 5.55 -3.92
CA HIS A 21 9.40 6.10 -5.02
C HIS A 21 10.40 5.04 -5.52
N SER A 22 10.61 4.93 -6.83
CA SER A 22 11.48 3.87 -7.40
C SER A 22 12.92 3.95 -6.90
N SER A 23 13.40 5.14 -6.50
CA SER A 23 14.72 5.30 -5.88
C SER A 23 14.82 4.64 -4.51
N GLU A 24 13.72 4.40 -3.81
CA GLU A 24 13.73 3.73 -2.49
C GLU A 24 14.09 2.25 -2.60
N PHE A 25 14.06 1.66 -3.80
CA PHE A 25 14.53 0.29 -4.07
C PHE A 25 16.03 0.22 -4.40
N MET A 26 16.75 1.34 -4.35
CA MET A 26 18.18 1.39 -4.65
C MET A 26 18.97 1.73 -3.38
N PRO A 27 20.11 1.07 -3.13
CA PRO A 27 21.00 1.47 -2.03
C PRO A 27 21.40 2.94 -2.15
N GLY A 28 21.15 3.73 -1.12
CA GLY A 28 21.43 5.17 -1.10
C GLY A 28 20.45 6.02 -1.91
N GLY A 29 19.41 5.43 -2.50
CA GLY A 29 18.35 6.17 -3.20
C GLY A 29 17.31 6.80 -2.27
N SER A 30 17.45 6.61 -0.96
CA SER A 30 16.71 7.28 0.11
C SER A 30 17.58 7.43 1.37
N PRO A 31 17.41 8.48 2.19
CA PRO A 31 18.07 8.60 3.49
C PRO A 31 17.82 7.43 4.44
N THR A 32 16.68 6.73 4.26
CA THR A 32 16.24 5.61 5.11
C THR A 32 16.83 4.26 4.67
N PHE A 33 17.17 4.11 3.39
CA PHE A 33 17.67 2.85 2.81
C PHE A 33 19.04 3.07 2.18
N LYS A 34 20.10 2.84 2.97
CA LYS A 34 21.48 3.19 2.59
C LYS A 34 22.24 2.01 2.02
N THR A 35 21.92 0.80 2.45
CA THR A 35 22.63 -0.42 2.11
C THR A 35 21.73 -1.38 1.34
N ALA A 36 22.34 -2.35 0.65
CA ALA A 36 21.58 -3.43 0.00
C ALA A 36 20.76 -4.25 1.02
N ALA A 37 21.29 -4.47 2.23
CA ALA A 37 20.56 -5.16 3.30
C ALA A 37 19.30 -4.40 3.73
N ASP A 38 19.32 -3.06 3.70
CA ASP A 38 18.13 -2.25 3.98
C ASP A 38 17.06 -2.44 2.89
N ILE A 39 17.46 -2.67 1.64
CA ILE A 39 16.55 -2.94 0.52
C ILE A 39 15.94 -4.33 0.64
N GLU A 40 16.72 -5.36 0.97
CA GLU A 40 16.18 -6.70 1.23
C GLU A 40 15.16 -6.67 2.39
N THR A 41 15.51 -5.96 3.47
CA THR A 41 14.60 -5.75 4.61
C THR A 41 13.32 -5.00 4.18
N LEU A 42 13.41 -4.06 3.25
CA LEU A 42 12.23 -3.39 2.68
C LEU A 42 11.33 -4.39 1.96
N TYR A 43 11.88 -5.26 1.10
CA TYR A 43 11.11 -6.29 0.41
C TYR A 43 10.43 -7.26 1.38
N GLU A 44 11.14 -7.77 2.39
CA GLU A 44 10.57 -8.64 3.42
C GLU A 44 9.41 -7.96 4.18
N ASN A 45 9.55 -6.67 4.49
CA ASN A 45 8.49 -5.91 5.14
C ASN A 45 7.27 -5.70 4.22
N LEU A 46 7.48 -5.51 2.92
CA LEU A 46 6.40 -5.39 1.94
C LEU A 46 5.62 -6.70 1.80
N GLU A 47 6.31 -7.84 1.71
CA GLU A 47 5.66 -9.15 1.67
C GLU A 47 4.79 -9.40 2.90
N GLN A 48 5.33 -9.13 4.09
CA GLN A 48 4.58 -9.27 5.35
C GLN A 48 3.41 -8.29 5.45
N LEU A 49 3.54 -7.09 4.89
CA LEU A 49 2.45 -6.12 4.85
C LEU A 49 1.33 -6.59 3.92
N PHE A 50 1.66 -7.03 2.71
CA PHE A 50 0.67 -7.49 1.73
C PHE A 50 -0.01 -8.79 2.15
N ALA A 51 0.73 -9.74 2.73
CA ALA A 51 0.13 -10.95 3.31
C ALA A 51 -0.88 -10.62 4.42
N TRP A 52 -0.58 -9.61 5.25
CA TRP A 52 -1.50 -9.14 6.28
C TRP A 52 -2.70 -8.34 5.72
N LEU A 53 -2.51 -7.63 4.59
CA LEU A 53 -3.58 -6.89 3.91
C LEU A 53 -4.53 -7.79 3.10
N GLN A 54 -4.03 -8.91 2.57
CA GLN A 54 -4.77 -9.80 1.68
C GLN A 54 -6.15 -10.24 2.22
N PRO A 55 -6.32 -10.67 3.48
CA PRO A 55 -7.64 -11.08 3.97
C PRO A 55 -8.64 -9.93 4.19
N GLN A 56 -8.18 -8.68 4.15
CA GLN A 56 -8.95 -7.50 4.56
C GLN A 56 -9.09 -6.45 3.45
N THR A 57 -8.44 -6.64 2.30
CA THR A 57 -8.46 -5.72 1.16
C THR A 57 -8.48 -6.49 -0.16
N SER A 58 -9.02 -5.86 -1.21
CA SER A 58 -8.96 -6.38 -2.57
C SER A 58 -8.03 -5.48 -3.39
N GLY A 59 -7.02 -6.07 -4.02
CA GLY A 59 -6.15 -5.36 -4.95
C GLY A 59 -6.92 -4.94 -6.20
N MET A 60 -6.71 -3.70 -6.64
CA MET A 60 -7.28 -3.15 -7.87
C MET A 60 -6.45 -1.98 -8.39
N THR A 61 -6.50 -1.74 -9.69
CA THR A 61 -5.96 -0.54 -10.32
C THR A 61 -6.82 0.69 -9.98
N LEU A 62 -6.26 1.90 -10.15
CA LEU A 62 -7.03 3.14 -9.99
C LEU A 62 -8.24 3.22 -10.93
N PHE A 63 -8.12 2.66 -12.14
CA PHE A 63 -9.22 2.60 -13.09
C PHE A 63 -10.34 1.68 -12.59
N GLU A 64 -10.01 0.47 -12.12
CA GLU A 64 -10.99 -0.45 -11.54
C GLU A 64 -11.67 0.15 -10.31
N TYR A 65 -10.91 0.78 -9.41
CA TYR A 65 -11.46 1.47 -8.25
C TYR A 65 -12.44 2.57 -8.65
N TYR A 66 -12.10 3.38 -9.66
CA TYR A 66 -12.99 4.42 -10.17
C TYR A 66 -14.30 3.84 -10.71
N ILE A 67 -14.23 2.76 -11.49
CA ILE A 67 -15.43 2.10 -12.02
C ILE A 67 -16.30 1.53 -10.89
N ASP A 68 -15.70 0.80 -9.94
CA ASP A 68 -16.42 0.21 -8.81
C ASP A 68 -17.07 1.27 -7.92
N ARG A 69 -16.34 2.34 -7.56
CA ARG A 69 -16.87 3.45 -6.75
C ARG A 69 -18.04 4.16 -7.44
N THR A 70 -17.94 4.42 -8.74
CA THR A 70 -19.03 5.09 -9.49
C THR A 70 -20.27 4.20 -9.62
N GLN A 71 -20.11 2.88 -9.67
CA GLN A 71 -21.24 1.94 -9.62
C GLN A 71 -21.90 1.91 -8.24
N ARG A 72 -21.11 1.84 -7.16
CA ARG A 72 -21.61 1.89 -5.77
C ARG A 72 -22.43 3.16 -5.52
N ALA A 73 -21.94 4.31 -5.99
CA ALA A 73 -22.63 5.60 -5.83
C ALA A 73 -23.96 5.71 -6.61
N LYS A 74 -24.13 5.00 -7.73
CA LYS A 74 -25.40 4.98 -8.50
C LYS A 74 -26.47 4.09 -7.88
N ASN A 75 -26.05 3.13 -7.06
CA ASN A 75 -26.92 2.15 -6.43
C ASN A 75 -27.27 2.49 -4.96
N SER A 76 -26.79 3.64 -4.47
CA SER A 76 -27.03 4.18 -3.13
C SER A 76 -28.08 5.29 -3.17
#